data_AF-A0A968VUU6-F1
#
_entry.id   AF-A0A968VUU6-F1
#
_cell.length_a   1.000
_cell.length_b   1.000
_cell.length_c   1.000
_cell.angle_alpha   90.00
_cell.angle_beta   90.00
_cell.angle_gamma   90.00
#
_symmetry.space_group_name_H-M   'P 1'
#
loop_
_entity.id
_entity.type
_entity.pdbx_description
1 polymer ?
#
loop_
_entity_poly.entity_id
_entity_poly.type
_entity_poly.pdbx_seq_one_letter_code
_entity_poly.pdbx_strand_id
1 'polypeptide(L)' 'MQFYIDSADIEEIRQANKRGWVDGVTTNPTLVAKTGRKHADVIKDICKEVKGLVSAEVRQLASR' A
#
# COMPACT_ATOMS: atom_id res chain seq x y z
N MET A 1 12.94 -6.46 14.74
CA MET A 1 11.96 -5.35 14.71
C MET A 1 11.53 -5.17 13.27
N GLN A 2 10.24 -4.98 12.99
CA GLN A 2 9.74 -4.81 11.62
C GLN A 2 9.28 -3.37 11.41
N PHE A 3 9.57 -2.80 10.24
CA PHE A 3 9.23 -1.44 9.86
C PHE A 3 8.23 -1.43 8.70
N TYR A 4 7.18 -0.63 8.83
CA TYR A 4 6.14 -0.52 7.83
C TYR A 4 5.98 0.93 7.39
N ILE A 5 5.83 1.14 6.08
CA ILE A 5 5.46 2.44 5.54
C ILE A 5 3.95 2.51 5.35
N ASP A 6 3.36 3.62 5.78
CA ASP A 6 1.94 3.92 5.60
C ASP A 6 1.75 4.83 4.38
N SER A 7 1.61 4.24 3.20
CA SER A 7 1.51 4.98 1.95
C SER A 7 0.74 4.22 0.86
N ALA A 8 0.30 4.95 -0.16
CA ALA A 8 -0.22 4.41 -1.41
C ALA A 8 0.56 4.93 -2.63
N ASP A 9 1.59 5.75 -2.42
CA ASP A 9 2.47 6.22 -3.49
C ASP A 9 3.53 5.15 -3.80
N ILE A 10 3.47 4.63 -5.02
CA ILE A 10 4.34 3.55 -5.45
C ILE A 10 5.81 3.96 -5.49
N GLU A 11 6.11 5.23 -5.75
CA GLU A 11 7.49 5.70 -5.86
C GLU A 11 8.12 5.88 -4.47
N GLU A 12 7.33 6.37 -3.51
CA GLU A 12 7.75 6.44 -2.11
C GLU A 12 8.05 5.03 -1.55
N ILE A 13 7.12 4.09 -1.77
CA ILE A 13 7.25 2.69 -1.34
C ILE A 13 8.49 2.04 -1.99
N ARG A 14 8.69 2.24 -3.29
CA ARG A 14 9.86 1.75 -4.02
C ARG A 14 11.16 2.27 -3.45
N GLN A 15 11.24 3.57 -3.15
CA GLN A 15 12.46 4.16 -2.59
C GLN A 15 12.76 3.62 -1.19
N ALA A 16 11.75 3.52 -0.34
CA ALA A 16 11.89 2.96 1.00
C ALA A 16 12.33 1.49 0.96
N ASN A 17 11.72 0.68 0.09
CA ASN A 17 12.05 -0.72 -0.11
C ASN A 17 13.47 -0.92 -0.66
N LYS A 18 13.88 -0.15 -1.68
CA LYS A 18 15.24 -0.20 -2.24
C LYS A 18 16.33 0.16 -1.23
N ARG A 19 16.03 1.02 -0.26
CA ARG A 19 16.96 1.38 0.83
C ARG A 19 16.98 0.36 1.96
N GLY A 20 16.09 -0.64 1.94
CA GLY A 20 15.95 -1.63 3.00
C GLY A 20 15.37 -1.05 4.29
N TRP A 21 14.58 0.02 4.21
CA TRP A 21 14.02 0.70 5.39
C TRP A 21 12.71 0.08 5.87
N VAL A 22 12.05 -0.71 5.03
CA VAL A 22 10.71 -1.24 5.28
C VAL A 22 10.66 -2.73 4.99
N ASP A 23 9.93 -3.44 5.86
CA ASP A 23 9.60 -4.86 5.77
C ASP A 23 8.19 -5.07 5.19
N GLY A 24 7.42 -4.01 4.99
CA GLY A 24 6.05 -4.09 4.49
C GLY A 24 5.38 -2.73 4.29
N VAL A 25 4.12 -2.77 3.87
CA VAL A 25 3.30 -1.59 3.60
C VAL A 25 1.95 -1.72 4.31
N THR A 26 1.50 -0.64 4.95
CA THR A 26 0.10 -0.47 5.34
C THR A 26 -0.54 0.57 4.44
N THR A 27 -1.80 0.36 4.09
CA THR A 27 -2.55 1.35 3.32
C THR A 27 -4.04 1.31 3.66
N ASN A 28 -4.69 2.44 3.47
CA ASN A 28 -6.11 2.64 3.75
C ASN A 28 -6.82 3.30 2.56
N PRO A 29 -8.17 3.29 2.52
CA PRO A 29 -8.91 3.82 1.37
C PRO A 29 -8.66 5.30 1.13
N THR A 30 -8.33 6.07 2.18
CA THR A 30 -8.03 7.51 2.08
C THR A 30 -6.72 7.76 1.35
N LEU A 31 -5.66 7.02 1.69
CA LEU A 31 -4.36 7.11 1.00
C LEU A 31 -4.49 6.70 -0.46
N VAL A 32 -5.18 5.57 -0.71
CA VAL A 32 -5.43 5.09 -2.06
C VAL A 32 -6.25 6.10 -2.88
N ALA A 33 -7.26 6.75 -2.28
CA ALA A 33 -8.06 7.77 -2.96
C ALA A 33 -7.22 8.98 -3.41
N LYS A 34 -6.19 9.37 -2.65
CA LYS A 34 -5.27 10.46 -3.03
C LYS A 34 -4.46 10.16 -4.29
N THR A 35 -4.29 8.88 -4.65
CA THR A 35 -3.60 8.50 -5.89
C THR A 35 -4.45 8.76 -7.14
N GLY A 36 -5.77 8.91 -7.00
CA GLY A 36 -6.71 9.02 -8.13
C GLY A 36 -6.87 7.72 -8.96
N ARG A 37 -6.26 6.62 -8.53
CA ARG A 37 -6.26 5.33 -9.23
C ARG A 37 -7.29 4.37 -8.64
N LYS A 38 -7.63 3.31 -9.38
CA LYS A 38 -8.49 2.23 -8.87
C LYS A 38 -7.78 1.50 -7.73
N HIS A 39 -8.52 1.21 -6.67
CA HIS A 39 -7.96 0.58 -5.47
C HIS A 39 -7.22 -0.73 -5.78
N ALA A 40 -7.83 -1.64 -6.55
CA ALA A 40 -7.21 -2.91 -6.92
C ALA A 40 -5.89 -2.75 -7.69
N ASP A 41 -5.78 -1.73 -8.55
CA ASP A 41 -4.55 -1.49 -9.31
C ASP A 41 -3.42 -0.99 -8.40
N VAL A 42 -3.75 -0.11 -7.44
CA VAL A 42 -2.80 0.40 -6.45
C VAL A 42 -2.29 -0.73 -5.57
N ILE A 43 -3.19 -1.54 -4.99
CA ILE A 43 -2.78 -2.67 -4.14
C ILE A 43 -1.93 -3.67 -4.93
N LYS A 44 -2.30 -3.96 -6.19
CA LYS A 44 -1.53 -4.87 -7.05
C LYS A 44 -0.12 -4.36 -7.32
N ASP A 45 0.05 -3.05 -7.51
CA ASP A 45 1.38 -2.47 -7.68
C ASP A 45 2.19 -2.51 -6.39
N ILE A 46 1.57 -2.22 -5.24
CA ILE A 46 2.22 -2.34 -3.92
C ILE A 46 2.73 -3.78 -3.69
N CYS A 47 1.90 -4.80 -3.94
CA CYS A 47 2.29 -6.20 -3.79
C CYS A 47 3.38 -6.66 -4.77
N LYS A 48 3.54 -5.98 -5.92
CA LYS A 48 4.65 -6.26 -6.85
C LYS A 48 5.95 -5.61 -6.38
N GLU A 49 5.86 -4.43 -5.79
CA GLU A 49 7.02 -3.68 -5.32
C GLU A 49 7.58 -4.29 -4.03
N VAL A 50 6.73 -4.68 -3.09
CA VAL A 50 7.14 -5.18 -1.77
C VAL A 50 6.81 -6.66 -1.63
N LYS A 51 7.83 -7.49 -1.38
CA LYS A 51 7.68 -8.93 -1.11
C LYS A 51 7.25 -9.25 0.32
N GLY A 52 7.27 -8.26 1.20
CA GLY A 52 6.85 -8.36 2.59
C GLY A 52 5.34 -8.25 2.78
N LEU A 53 4.92 -8.06 4.02
CA LEU A 53 3.49 -7.98 4.37
C LEU A 53 2.87 -6.68 3.80
N VAL A 54 1.72 -6.84 3.15
CA VAL A 54 0.90 -5.72 2.65
C VAL A 54 -0.46 -5.77 3.34
N SER A 55 -0.73 -4.80 4.19
CA SER A 55 -2.04 -4.61 4.83
C SER A 55 -2.84 -3.59 4.03
N ALA A 56 -3.99 -4.01 3.48
CA ALA A 56 -4.89 -3.15 2.72
C ALA A 56 -6.30 -3.22 3.31
N GLU A 57 -6.79 -2.09 3.79
CA GLU A 57 -8.16 -1.98 4.30
C GLU A 57 -9.20 -2.01 3.17
N VAL A 58 -10.32 -2.67 3.44
CA VAL A 58 -11.50 -2.65 2.56
C VAL A 58 -12.42 -1.48 2.91
N ARG A 59 -13.17 -0.99 1.92
CA ARG A 59 -14.33 -0.10 2.17
C ARG A 59 -15.59 -0.94 2.19
N GLN A 60 -16.51 -0.58 3.08
CA GLN A 60 -17.74 -1.31 3.42
C GLN A 60 -18.48 -1.87 2.19
N LEU A 61 -18.94 -3.12 2.28
CA LEU A 61 -19.97 -3.65 1.39
C LEU A 61 -21.25 -2.87 1.67
N ALA A 62 -21.82 -2.24 0.65
CA ALA A 62 -23.18 -1.73 0.76
C ALA A 62 -24.09 -2.91 1.14
N SER A 63 -24.54 -2.95 2.40
CA SER A 63 -25.65 -3.83 2.78
C SER A 63 -26.84 -3.35 1.99
N ARG A 64 -27.34 -4.21 1.10
CA ARG A 64 -28.74 -4.12 0.70
C ARG A 64 -29.62 -4.51 1.87
#